data_AF-A0A3P7N5H5-F1
#
_entry.id   AF-A0A3P7N5H5-F1
#
_cell.length_a   1.000
_cell.length_b   1.000
_cell.length_c   1.000
_cell.angle_alpha   90.00
_cell.angle_beta   90.00
_cell.angle_gamma   90.00
#
_symmetry.space_group_name_H-M   'P 1'
#
loop_
_entity.id
_entity.type
_entity.pdbx_description
1 polymer ?
#
loop_
_entity_poly.entity_id
_entity_poly.type
_entity_poly.pdbx_seq_one_letter_code
_entity_poly.pdbx_strand_id
1 'polypeptide(L)'
;MQHTLVKQCTPDLRAETLSLFCNLMLAQAQECVYTKAYDDKMNTAALAKISAQTAEYYTDLNKIMNLEAAKNYWKKDWLNIIAGKCYAFQAIAQMHQAQVNQIINFFFARK
;
A
#
# COMPACT_ATOMS: atom_id res chain seq x y z
N MET A 1 19.37 -16.33 -39.43
CA MET A 1 18.66 -16.90 -38.25
C MET A 1 18.80 -15.91 -37.12
N GLN A 2 17.75 -15.11 -36.88
CA GLN A 2 17.76 -14.02 -35.91
C GLN A 2 17.83 -14.53 -34.46
N HIS A 3 18.65 -13.83 -33.68
CA HIS A 3 18.75 -13.81 -32.23
C HIS A 3 17.55 -14.39 -31.45
N THR A 4 17.77 -15.46 -30.69
CA THR A 4 16.96 -15.70 -29.48
C THR A 4 17.78 -16.42 -28.41
N LEU A 5 18.98 -15.90 -28.11
CA LEU A 5 19.56 -16.10 -26.79
C LEU A 5 18.82 -15.17 -25.82
N VAL A 6 17.55 -15.48 -25.52
CA VAL A 6 16.94 -14.99 -24.27
C VAL A 6 17.69 -15.74 -23.18
N LYS A 7 18.83 -15.17 -22.77
CA LYS A 7 19.53 -15.52 -21.55
C LYS A 7 18.44 -15.59 -20.48
N GLN A 8 18.19 -16.78 -19.93
CA GLN A 8 17.14 -16.96 -18.91
C GLN A 8 17.34 -15.87 -17.86
N CYS A 9 16.43 -14.91 -17.85
CA CYS A 9 16.52 -13.77 -16.94
C CYS A 9 16.49 -14.34 -15.53
N THR A 10 17.41 -13.93 -14.68
CA THR A 10 17.41 -14.39 -13.29
C THR A 10 16.03 -14.08 -12.67
N PRO A 11 15.53 -14.91 -11.74
CA PRO A 11 14.14 -14.84 -11.28
C PRO A 11 13.68 -13.46 -10.78
N ASP A 12 14.62 -12.64 -10.31
CA ASP A 12 14.47 -11.24 -9.88
C ASP A 12 14.26 -10.23 -11.01
N LEU A 13 14.75 -10.54 -12.21
CA LEU A 13 14.62 -9.70 -13.40
C LEU A 13 13.47 -10.14 -14.32
N ARG A 14 12.62 -11.07 -13.86
CA ARG A 14 11.38 -11.43 -14.55
C ARG A 14 10.37 -10.28 -14.46
N ALA A 15 9.58 -10.10 -15.52
CA ALA A 15 8.59 -9.02 -15.60
C ALA A 15 7.63 -8.99 -14.40
N GLU A 16 7.20 -10.15 -13.93
CA GLU A 16 6.33 -10.28 -12.74
C GLU A 16 6.99 -9.74 -11.47
N THR A 17 8.27 -10.06 -11.26
CA THR A 17 9.02 -9.62 -10.08
C THR A 17 9.31 -8.12 -10.14
N LEU A 18 9.69 -7.61 -11.30
CA LEU A 18 9.88 -6.18 -11.51
C LEU A 18 8.58 -5.40 -11.33
N SER A 19 7.45 -5.91 -11.85
CA SER A 19 6.14 -5.29 -11.65
C SER A 19 5.76 -5.24 -10.17
N LEU A 20 6.03 -6.31 -9.41
CA LEU A 20 5.84 -6.30 -7.96
C LEU A 20 6.71 -5.23 -7.29
N PHE A 21 7.99 -5.12 -7.66
CA PHE A 21 8.86 -4.08 -7.09
C PHE A 21 8.40 -2.67 -7.42
N CYS A 22 7.93 -2.41 -8.65
CA CYS A 22 7.33 -1.13 -9.01
C CYS A 22 6.13 -0.81 -8.10
N ASN A 23 5.23 -1.77 -7.91
CA ASN A 23 4.07 -1.60 -7.02
C ASN A 23 4.50 -1.38 -5.56
N LEU A 24 5.55 -2.07 -5.10
CA LEU A 24 6.11 -1.90 -3.77
C LEU A 24 6.66 -0.49 -3.55
N MET A 25 7.42 0.02 -4.52
CA MET A 25 7.95 1.38 -4.47
C MET A 25 6.83 2.42 -4.49
N LEU A 26 5.75 2.20 -5.26
CA LEU A 26 4.57 3.07 -5.25
C LEU A 26 3.87 3.09 -3.88
N ALA A 27 3.68 1.92 -3.26
CA ALA A 27 3.09 1.82 -1.93
C ALA A 27 3.93 2.57 -0.88
N GLN A 28 5.26 2.38 -0.92
CA GLN A 28 6.19 3.08 -0.02
C GLN A 28 6.23 4.59 -0.27
N ALA A 29 6.18 5.03 -1.54
CA ALA A 29 6.10 6.44 -1.87
C ALA A 29 4.81 7.07 -1.31
N GLN A 30 3.68 6.37 -1.40
CA GLN A 30 2.42 6.84 -0.83
C GLN A 30 2.46 6.92 0.71
N GLU A 31 3.15 6.00 1.38
CA GLU A 31 3.41 6.08 2.82
C GLU A 31 4.24 7.32 3.20
N CYS A 32 5.25 7.67 2.41
CA CYS A 32 5.99 8.91 2.60
C CYS A 32 5.10 10.15 2.42
N VAL A 33 4.19 10.13 1.44
CA VAL A 33 3.19 11.19 1.23
C VAL A 33 2.24 11.30 2.43
N TYR A 34 1.78 10.18 2.98
CA TYR A 34 0.96 10.18 4.20
C TYR A 34 1.72 10.80 5.38
N THR A 35 2.97 10.37 5.60
CA THR A 35 3.79 10.85 6.71
C THR A 35 3.97 12.37 6.62
N LYS A 36 4.31 12.86 5.42
CA LYS A 36 4.41 14.30 5.17
C LYS A 36 3.08 15.02 5.39
N ALA A 37 1.97 14.50 4.86
CA ALA A 37 0.65 15.11 5.00
C ALA A 37 0.21 15.21 6.48
N TYR A 38 0.60 14.21 7.28
CA TYR A 38 0.37 14.19 8.72
C TYR A 38 1.21 15.25 9.44
N ASP A 39 2.50 15.35 9.12
CA ASP A 39 3.40 16.36 9.68
C ASP A 39 2.99 17.79 9.29
N ASP A 40 2.50 17.97 8.06
CA ASP A 40 1.96 19.23 7.54
C ASP A 40 0.57 19.58 8.13
N LYS A 41 0.01 18.72 9.00
CA LYS A 41 -1.32 18.89 9.63
C LYS A 41 -2.44 19.13 8.62
N MET A 42 -2.42 18.41 7.50
CA MET A 42 -3.50 18.45 6.53
C MET A 42 -4.84 18.06 7.15
N ASN A 43 -5.95 18.51 6.55
CA ASN A 43 -7.27 18.20 7.07
C ASN A 43 -7.54 16.68 7.13
N THR A 44 -8.37 16.26 8.09
CA THR A 44 -8.63 14.85 8.37
C THR A 44 -9.26 14.10 7.18
N ALA A 45 -10.03 14.78 6.33
CA ALA A 45 -10.61 14.17 5.14
C ALA A 45 -9.54 13.81 4.09
N ALA A 46 -8.50 14.64 3.94
CA ALA A 46 -7.36 14.35 3.09
C ALA A 46 -6.53 13.18 3.66
N LEU A 47 -6.26 13.19 4.96
CA LEU A 47 -5.52 12.10 5.63
C LEU A 47 -6.26 10.76 5.51
N ALA A 48 -7.59 10.73 5.65
CA ALA A 48 -8.42 9.54 5.43
C ALA A 48 -8.26 8.98 4.01
N LYS A 49 -8.31 9.84 2.99
CA LYS A 49 -8.15 9.42 1.59
C LYS A 49 -6.74 8.92 1.27
N ILE A 50 -5.71 9.64 1.72
CA ILE A 50 -4.31 9.27 1.46
C ILE A 50 -3.98 7.94 2.11
N SER A 51 -4.38 7.74 3.37
CA SER A 51 -4.17 6.48 4.09
C SER A 51 -4.96 5.32 3.49
N ALA A 52 -6.21 5.54 3.05
CA ALA A 52 -6.99 4.54 2.34
C ALA A 52 -6.30 4.09 1.02
N GLN A 53 -5.78 5.04 0.23
CA GLN A 53 -5.04 4.71 -0.99
C GLN A 53 -3.75 3.92 -0.69
N THR A 54 -3.05 4.28 0.39
CA THR A 54 -1.85 3.56 0.84
C THR A 54 -2.17 2.12 1.21
N ALA A 55 -3.28 1.92 1.94
CA ALA A 55 -3.79 0.61 2.32
C ALA A 55 -4.14 -0.25 1.09
N GLU A 56 -4.75 0.35 0.06
CA GLU A 56 -5.10 -0.34 -1.18
C GLU A 56 -3.86 -0.87 -1.91
N TYR A 57 -2.81 -0.04 -2.06
CA TYR A 57 -1.55 -0.50 -2.68
C TYR A 57 -0.92 -1.66 -1.92
N TYR A 58 -0.88 -1.60 -0.58
CA TYR A 58 -0.39 -2.71 0.23
C TYR A 58 -1.29 -3.94 0.17
N THR A 59 -2.61 -3.76 0.03
CA THR A 59 -3.56 -4.86 -0.11
C THR A 59 -3.30 -5.64 -1.41
N ASP A 60 -3.08 -4.94 -2.51
CA ASP A 60 -2.82 -5.56 -3.81
C ASP A 60 -1.46 -6.26 -3.85
N LEU A 61 -0.43 -5.66 -3.26
CA LEU A 61 0.86 -6.32 -3.04
C LEU A 61 0.71 -7.59 -2.21
N ASN A 62 -0.04 -7.53 -1.10
CA ASN A 62 -0.23 -8.67 -0.22
C ASN A 62 -0.93 -9.84 -0.93
N LYS A 63 -1.90 -9.57 -1.81
CA LYS A 63 -2.56 -10.60 -2.64
C LYS A 63 -1.55 -11.32 -3.54
N ILE A 64 -0.72 -10.56 -4.26
CA ILE A 64 0.26 -11.13 -5.20
C ILE A 64 1.33 -11.92 -4.47
N MET A 65 1.85 -11.39 -3.35
CA MET A 65 2.91 -12.06 -2.58
C MET A 65 2.45 -13.31 -1.83
N ASN A 66 1.16 -13.43 -1.51
CA ASN A 66 0.59 -14.62 -0.86
C ASN A 66 0.14 -15.72 -1.83
N LEU A 67 0.23 -15.51 -3.15
CA LEU A 67 0.00 -16.59 -4.12
C LEU A 67 0.97 -17.75 -3.81
N GLU A 68 0.47 -18.98 -3.79
CA GLU A 68 1.26 -20.17 -3.41
C GLU A 68 2.56 -20.32 -4.23
N ALA A 69 2.53 -19.93 -5.50
CA ALA A 69 3.69 -19.92 -6.39
C ALA A 69 4.78 -18.88 -6.00
N ALA A 70 4.39 -17.80 -5.31
CA ALA A 70 5.27 -16.70 -4.90
C ALA A 70 5.63 -16.73 -3.41
N LYS A 71 4.82 -17.38 -2.56
CA LYS A 71 4.96 -17.35 -1.10
C LYS A 71 6.28 -17.94 -0.61
N ASN A 72 6.77 -18.99 -1.26
CA ASN A 72 8.06 -19.63 -0.94
C ASN A 72 9.27 -18.90 -1.56
N TYR A 73 9.03 -17.95 -2.47
CA TYR A 73 10.08 -17.15 -3.11
C TYR A 73 10.50 -15.96 -2.23
N TRP A 74 9.57 -15.39 -1.47
CA TRP A 74 9.81 -14.22 -0.63
C TRP A 74 10.27 -14.58 0.79
N LYS A 75 11.11 -13.73 1.38
CA LYS A 75 11.43 -13.82 2.81
C LYS A 75 10.15 -13.60 3.63
N LYS A 76 9.91 -14.42 4.64
CA LYS A 76 8.74 -14.30 5.54
C LYS A 76 8.60 -12.91 6.16
N ASP A 77 9.72 -12.27 6.51
CA ASP A 77 9.70 -10.92 7.08
C ASP A 77 9.06 -9.90 6.14
N TRP A 78 9.28 -10.02 4.83
CA TRP A 78 8.67 -9.13 3.85
C TRP A 78 7.16 -9.34 3.78
N LEU A 79 6.71 -10.60 3.79
CA LEU A 79 5.28 -10.93 3.84
C LEU A 79 4.62 -10.32 5.09
N ASN A 80 5.28 -10.46 6.25
CA ASN A 80 4.80 -9.91 7.51
C ASN A 80 4.76 -8.38 7.51
N ILE A 81 5.79 -7.72 6.98
CA ILE A 81 5.84 -6.25 6.88
C ILE A 81 4.72 -5.74 5.98
N ILE A 82 4.51 -6.36 4.81
CA ILE A 82 3.47 -5.94 3.86
C ILE A 82 2.07 -6.15 4.46
N ALA A 83 1.82 -7.30 5.08
CA ALA A 83 0.57 -7.55 5.78
C ALA A 83 0.35 -6.57 6.95
N GLY A 84 1.39 -6.32 7.74
CA GLY A 84 1.34 -5.36 8.85
C GLY A 84 1.02 -3.95 8.39
N LYS A 85 1.71 -3.47 7.34
CA LYS A 85 1.45 -2.15 6.74
C LYS A 85 0.06 -2.04 6.15
N CYS A 86 -0.43 -3.08 5.48
CA CYS A 86 -1.80 -3.16 4.98
C CYS A 86 -2.82 -2.89 6.11
N TYR A 87 -2.76 -3.67 7.19
CA TYR A 87 -3.70 -3.50 8.31
C TYR A 87 -3.51 -2.17 9.04
N ALA A 88 -2.28 -1.70 9.21
CA ALA A 88 -1.99 -0.43 9.84
C ALA A 88 -2.63 0.74 9.08
N PHE A 89 -2.44 0.81 7.76
CA PHE A 89 -3.04 1.88 6.95
C PHE A 89 -4.55 1.77 6.83
N GLN A 90 -5.12 0.56 6.82
CA GLN A 90 -6.57 0.38 6.93
C GLN A 90 -7.12 0.94 8.25
N ALA A 91 -6.45 0.64 9.38
CA ALA A 91 -6.85 1.15 10.69
C ALA A 91 -6.74 2.68 10.77
N ILE A 92 -5.64 3.25 10.25
CA ILE A 92 -5.44 4.70 10.17
C ILE A 92 -6.52 5.37 9.32
N ALA A 93 -6.87 4.79 8.17
CA ALA A 93 -7.93 5.31 7.30
C ALA A 93 -9.28 5.36 8.02
N GLN A 94 -9.63 4.27 8.71
CA GLN A 94 -10.88 4.19 9.49
C GLN A 94 -10.89 5.18 10.67
N MET A 95 -9.74 5.37 11.34
CA MET A 95 -9.60 6.36 12.41
C MET A 95 -9.87 7.78 11.91
N HIS A 96 -9.24 8.19 10.82
CA HIS A 96 -9.46 9.51 10.23
C HIS A 96 -10.90 9.67 9.71
N GLN A 97 -11.47 8.62 9.10
CA GLN A 97 -12.85 8.65 8.63
C GLN A 97 -13.86 8.81 9.79
N ALA A 98 -13.61 8.15 10.92
CA ALA A 98 -14.44 8.30 12.12
C ALA A 98 -14.42 9.75 12.64
N GLN A 99 -13.24 10.39 12.66
CA GLN A 99 -13.11 11.80 13.04
C GLN A 99 -13.87 12.73 12.06
N VAL A 100 -13.79 12.48 10.76
CA VAL A 100 -14.58 13.22 9.75
C VAL A 100 -16.08 13.10 10.03
N ASN A 101 -16.56 11.89 10.31
CA ASN A 101 -17.97 11.63 10.59
C ASN A 101 -18.45 12.33 11.88
N GLN A 102 -17.61 12.37 12.92
CA GLN A 102 -17.91 13.09 14.16
C GLN A 102 -18.08 14.60 13.91
N ILE A 103 -17.17 15.20 13.14
CA ILE A 103 -17.23 16.61 12.78
C ILE A 103 -18.54 16.91 12.03
N ILE A 104 -18.89 16.08 11.05
CA ILE A 104 -20.12 16.25 10.27
C ILE A 104 -21.36 16.16 11.16
N ASN A 105 -21.46 15.14 12.01
CA ASN A 105 -22.60 14.95 12.92
C ASN A 105 -22.76 16.12 13.89
N PHE A 106 -21.65 16.69 14.37
CA PHE A 106 -21.68 17.86 15.22
C PHE A 106 -22.23 19.11 14.52
N PHE A 107 -21.91 19.32 13.24
CA PHE A 107 -22.49 20.43 12.46
C PHE A 107 -23.98 20.23 12.19
N PHE A 108 -24.43 19.01 11.94
CA PHE A 108 -25.85 18.71 11.74
C PHE A 108 -26.68 18.83 13.03
N ALA A 109 -26.14 18.42 14.19
CA ALA A 109 -26.83 18.51 15.48
C ALA A 109 -27.00 19.94 16.01
N ARG A 110 -26.35 20.94 15.39
CA ARG A 110 -26.43 22.36 15.75
C ARG A 110 -27.37 23.19 14.87
N LYS A 111 -27.99 22.60 13.85
CA LYS A 111 -29.06 23.20 13.05
C LYS A 111 -30.41 22.73 13.55
#